data_AF-A0A8S2WNQ6-F1
#
_entry.id   AF-A0A8S2WNQ6-F1
#
_cell.length_a   1.000
_cell.length_b   1.000
_cell.length_c   1.000
_cell.angle_alpha   90.00
_cell.angle_beta   90.00
_cell.angle_gamma   90.00
#
_symmetry.space_group_name_H-M   'P 1'
#
loop_
_entity.id
_entity.type
_entity.pdbx_description
1 polymer ?
#
loop_
_entity_poly.entity_id
_entity_poly.type
_entity_poly.pdbx_seq_one_letter_code
_entity_poly.pdbx_strand_id
1 'polypeptide(L)'
;QEENIFRRTNYYISLDYPLDQNLSYIKHKRFKCTLNGKLDGMSNKETMYPIDEFGAIYTNDITIFRDIEDKGYELLSEPFYNMSAIALPAYHNPKTTNNYQQLTDKYAVGTRKKIENLFAIAYKNGHDSLVLSALGCGAFHNPPEHIALIFYNVIEQYAGFFKEIIFAIIDDHNTKKLMNPEGNYIPFKRILDGEIVEPPSILKNRMMIGPYKISNINDNKLTIKDFKIGDIPLCPNAAKCEHIMDYKHSRVFLHPSICPYGTSCKHNTNEIKPDIEVNNLSDYVHLQFFVHRSECKHGGKCELANKNDQEHLNEYYHPEFCSAGGHCSITEDSH
;
A
#
# COMPACT_ATOMS: atom_id res chain seq x y z
N GLN A 1 -10.02 19.07 -3.39
CA GLN A 1 -9.39 18.61 -2.11
C GLN A 1 -8.23 19.50 -1.70
N GLU A 2 -7.11 19.53 -2.43
CA GLU A 2 -5.90 20.29 -2.05
C GLU A 2 -6.18 21.77 -1.76
N GLU A 3 -6.91 22.44 -2.65
CA GLU A 3 -7.33 23.84 -2.46
C GLU A 3 -8.10 24.05 -1.15
N ASN A 4 -8.99 23.13 -0.80
CA ASN A 4 -9.78 23.22 0.44
C ASN A 4 -8.87 23.11 1.68
N ILE A 5 -7.85 22.24 1.64
CA ILE A 5 -6.83 22.15 2.71
C ILE A 5 -6.06 23.46 2.80
N PHE A 6 -5.63 24.07 1.69
CA PHE A 6 -4.91 25.35 1.71
C PHE A 6 -5.75 26.49 2.26
N ARG A 7 -7.04 26.56 1.90
CA ARG A 7 -7.94 27.60 2.40
C ARG A 7 -8.13 27.52 3.91
N ARG A 8 -8.07 26.32 4.49
CA ARG A 8 -8.43 26.07 5.90
C ARG A 8 -7.26 25.96 6.86
N THR A 9 -6.04 25.89 6.34
CA THR A 9 -4.85 25.56 7.13
C THR A 9 -3.66 26.42 6.76
N ASN A 10 -2.59 26.33 7.56
CA ASN A 10 -1.28 26.91 7.23
C ASN A 10 -0.46 25.99 6.30
N TYR A 11 -1.05 24.91 5.77
CA TYR A 11 -0.34 23.90 4.98
C TYR A 11 0.32 24.47 3.73
N TYR A 12 -0.27 25.48 3.08
CA TYR A 12 0.29 26.10 1.88
C TYR A 12 1.69 26.67 2.11
N ILE A 13 2.00 27.13 3.33
CA ILE A 13 3.34 27.63 3.70
C ILE A 13 4.38 26.53 3.54
N SER A 14 4.00 25.27 3.74
CA SER A 14 4.89 24.11 3.59
C SER A 14 5.26 23.79 2.14
N LEU A 15 4.44 24.24 1.19
CA LEU A 15 4.59 23.98 -0.25
C LEU A 15 5.13 25.18 -1.05
N ASP A 16 5.31 26.33 -0.39
CA ASP A 16 5.91 27.52 -0.97
C ASP A 16 7.18 27.91 -0.19
N TYR A 17 8.33 27.63 -0.80
CA TYR A 17 9.64 27.86 -0.20
C TYR A 17 9.95 29.35 0.07
N PRO A 18 9.72 30.28 -0.88
CA PRO A 18 9.82 31.72 -0.60
C PRO A 18 8.97 32.21 0.56
N LEU A 19 7.72 31.72 0.69
CA LEU A 19 6.84 32.11 1.79
C LEU A 19 7.34 31.59 3.15
N ASP A 20 7.88 30.36 3.19
CA ASP A 20 8.47 29.80 4.40
C ASP A 20 9.64 30.62 4.95
N GLN A 21 10.57 31.02 4.08
CA GLN A 21 11.75 31.77 4.52
C GLN A 21 11.39 33.13 5.14
N ASN A 22 10.33 33.78 4.64
CA ASN A 22 9.95 35.11 5.06
C ASN A 22 9.06 35.13 6.32
N LEU A 23 8.35 34.04 6.62
CA LEU A 23 7.42 33.93 7.77
C LEU A 23 8.09 33.37 9.04
N SER A 24 9.39 33.65 9.20
CA SER A 24 10.43 33.22 10.19
C SER A 24 10.08 32.82 11.65
N TYR A 25 8.82 32.84 12.08
CA TYR A 25 8.35 32.45 13.41
C TYR A 25 7.85 30.99 13.50
N ILE A 26 7.55 30.33 12.38
CA ILE A 26 7.16 28.90 12.35
C ILE A 26 8.09 28.15 11.38
N LYS A 27 9.15 27.50 11.89
CA LYS A 27 10.00 26.62 11.09
C LYS A 27 9.36 25.23 11.00
N HIS A 28 8.52 25.00 10.00
CA HIS A 28 8.02 23.65 9.72
C HIS A 28 9.19 22.72 9.40
N LYS A 29 9.23 21.52 10.00
CA LYS A 29 10.21 20.50 9.61
C LYS A 29 9.71 19.82 8.34
N ARG A 30 10.36 20.13 7.22
CA ARG A 30 10.02 19.62 5.89
C ARG A 30 11.00 18.54 5.49
N PHE A 31 10.45 17.48 4.94
CA PHE A 31 11.25 16.38 4.46
C PHE A 31 10.82 16.02 3.05
N LYS A 32 11.78 16.05 2.13
CA LYS A 32 11.62 15.40 0.85
C LYS A 32 11.79 13.91 1.11
N CYS A 33 10.79 13.13 0.70
CA CYS A 33 10.93 11.69 0.70
C CYS A 33 11.44 11.20 -0.64
N THR A 34 12.54 10.44 -0.60
CA THR A 34 12.99 9.68 -1.76
C THR A 34 12.14 8.42 -1.95
N LEU A 35 12.38 7.70 -3.04
CA LEU A 35 11.70 6.43 -3.38
C LEU A 35 11.78 5.36 -2.28
N ASN A 36 12.78 5.46 -1.40
CA ASN A 36 13.01 4.51 -0.30
C ASN A 36 12.41 4.99 1.04
N GLY A 37 11.63 6.07 1.02
CA GLY A 37 11.06 6.68 2.22
C GLY A 37 12.12 7.29 3.15
N LYS A 38 13.34 7.55 2.65
CA LYS A 38 14.33 8.34 3.38
C LYS A 38 13.84 9.78 3.43
N LEU A 39 13.77 10.33 4.64
CA LEU A 39 13.39 11.72 4.90
C LEU A 39 14.65 12.57 4.86
N ASP A 40 14.89 13.23 3.74
CA ASP A 40 15.98 14.21 3.63
C ASP A 40 15.44 15.59 4.02
N GLY A 41 16.02 16.18 5.07
CA GLY A 41 15.67 17.51 5.52
C GLY A 41 16.02 18.55 4.46
N MET A 42 15.05 19.36 4.03
CA MET A 42 15.26 20.35 2.99
C MET A 42 15.93 21.61 3.57
N SER A 43 17.15 21.97 3.11
CA SER A 43 18.03 22.91 3.82
C SER A 43 18.35 24.26 3.16
N ASN A 44 17.92 24.57 1.92
CA ASN A 44 17.68 25.95 1.41
C ASN A 44 17.67 26.18 -0.13
N LYS A 45 17.80 25.20 -1.03
CA LYS A 45 17.73 25.50 -2.49
C LYS A 45 17.19 24.38 -3.40
N GLU A 46 16.73 23.26 -2.84
CA GLU A 46 16.21 22.18 -3.67
C GLU A 46 14.81 22.51 -4.16
N THR A 47 14.59 22.43 -5.47
CA THR A 47 13.30 22.69 -6.10
C THR A 47 12.28 21.68 -5.59
N MET A 48 11.35 22.17 -4.76
CA MET A 48 10.24 21.40 -4.18
C MET A 48 9.30 20.83 -5.24
N TYR A 49 9.21 21.56 -6.36
CA TYR A 49 8.45 21.18 -7.53
C TYR A 49 9.37 21.12 -8.76
N PRO A 50 9.12 20.17 -9.69
CA PRO A 50 8.16 19.08 -9.53
C PRO A 50 8.62 18.07 -8.46
N ILE A 51 7.67 17.51 -7.71
CA ILE A 51 7.93 16.39 -6.79
C ILE A 51 8.36 15.18 -7.64
N ASP A 52 9.41 14.48 -7.22
CA ASP A 52 9.89 13.27 -7.90
C ASP A 52 8.75 12.24 -8.04
N GLU A 53 8.81 11.38 -9.07
CA GLU A 53 7.71 10.45 -9.39
C GLU A 53 7.26 9.59 -8.20
N PHE A 54 8.18 9.14 -7.34
CA PHE A 54 7.83 8.38 -6.12
C PHE A 54 8.09 9.18 -4.84
N GLY A 55 8.34 10.48 -4.98
CA GLY A 55 8.59 11.36 -3.86
C GLY A 55 7.31 11.85 -3.20
N ALA A 56 7.49 12.41 -2.02
CA ALA A 56 6.45 13.07 -1.24
C ALA A 56 7.05 14.20 -0.41
N ILE A 57 6.19 15.09 0.06
CA ILE A 57 6.52 16.13 1.03
C ILE A 57 5.77 15.83 2.32
N TYR A 58 6.51 15.57 3.39
CA TYR A 58 5.94 15.43 4.73
C TYR A 58 6.03 16.76 5.48
N THR A 59 4.93 17.16 6.10
CA THR A 59 4.81 18.40 6.89
C THR A 59 4.11 18.11 8.21
N ASN A 60 4.72 18.57 9.30
CA ASN A 60 4.14 18.55 10.64
C ASN A 60 3.71 19.96 11.08
N ASP A 61 3.05 20.03 12.24
CA ASP A 61 2.63 21.28 12.91
C ASP A 61 1.63 22.10 12.07
N ILE A 62 0.78 21.42 11.31
CA ILE A 62 -0.32 22.03 10.56
C ILE A 62 -1.45 22.37 11.55
N THR A 63 -1.99 23.57 11.40
CA THR A 63 -3.15 24.06 12.14
C THR A 63 -4.33 24.21 11.19
N ILE A 64 -5.47 23.60 11.53
CA ILE A 64 -6.75 23.84 10.87
C ILE A 64 -7.47 24.93 11.65
N PHE A 65 -7.61 26.10 11.05
CA PHE A 65 -8.17 27.30 11.71
C PHE A 65 -9.44 27.83 11.03
N ARG A 66 -9.90 27.21 9.94
CA ARG A 66 -11.20 27.53 9.33
C ARG A 66 -12.14 26.32 9.23
N ASP A 67 -13.43 26.61 9.34
CA ASP A 67 -14.52 25.64 9.17
C ASP A 67 -14.64 25.20 7.70
N ILE A 68 -15.55 24.26 7.45
CA ILE A 68 -15.81 23.68 6.13
C ILE A 68 -16.33 24.72 5.13
N GLU A 69 -16.22 24.39 3.85
CA GLU A 69 -16.64 25.23 2.73
C GLU A 69 -18.12 25.64 2.80
N ASP A 70 -18.99 24.72 3.20
CA ASP A 70 -20.44 24.96 3.34
C ASP A 70 -20.79 26.04 4.39
N LYS A 71 -19.85 26.34 5.30
CA LYS A 71 -19.94 27.42 6.29
C LYS A 71 -19.10 28.63 5.90
N GLY A 72 -18.70 28.75 4.64
CA GLY A 72 -17.97 29.92 4.13
C GLY A 72 -16.54 30.08 4.66
N TYR A 73 -15.91 29.01 5.17
CA TYR A 73 -14.56 29.06 5.74
C TYR A 73 -14.42 30.05 6.92
N GLU A 74 -15.44 30.15 7.78
CA GLU A 74 -15.39 30.92 9.02
C GLU A 74 -14.23 30.47 9.92
N LEU A 75 -13.69 31.39 10.73
CA LEU A 75 -12.65 31.03 11.71
C LEU A 75 -13.23 30.13 12.80
N LEU A 76 -12.52 29.05 13.11
CA LEU A 76 -12.91 28.17 14.21
C LEU A 76 -12.64 28.86 15.56
N SER A 77 -13.60 28.77 16.49
CA SER A 77 -13.37 29.20 17.87
C SER A 77 -12.29 28.37 18.56
N GLU A 78 -12.17 27.09 18.17
CA GLU A 78 -11.16 26.15 18.65
C GLU A 78 -10.46 25.50 17.43
N PRO A 79 -9.27 25.99 17.04
CA PRO A 79 -8.49 25.40 15.96
C PRO A 79 -7.97 23.99 16.31
N PHE A 80 -7.80 23.15 15.28
CA PHE A 80 -7.11 21.88 15.43
C PHE A 80 -5.62 22.07 15.22
N TYR A 81 -4.82 21.77 16.23
CA TYR A 81 -3.35 21.91 16.21
C TYR A 81 -2.65 20.57 15.98
N ASN A 82 -1.35 20.62 15.65
CA ASN A 82 -0.46 19.45 15.55
C ASN A 82 -0.90 18.40 14.53
N MET A 83 -1.58 18.82 13.46
CA MET A 83 -1.88 17.94 12.34
C MET A 83 -0.63 17.75 11.47
N SER A 84 -0.57 16.62 10.78
CA SER A 84 0.49 16.35 9.78
C SER A 84 -0.13 16.02 8.43
N ALA A 85 0.57 16.35 7.35
CA ALA A 85 0.13 16.06 5.98
C ALA A 85 1.27 15.47 5.16
N ILE A 86 0.90 14.62 4.20
CA ILE A 86 1.77 14.03 3.20
C ILE A 86 1.27 14.48 1.83
N ALA A 87 2.02 15.34 1.14
CA ALA A 87 1.76 15.67 -0.26
C ALA A 87 2.38 14.62 -1.16
N LEU A 88 1.55 13.95 -1.96
CA LEU A 88 1.97 12.93 -2.90
C LEU A 88 1.16 13.06 -4.21
N PRO A 89 1.80 13.32 -5.36
CA PRO A 89 1.08 13.49 -6.61
C PRO A 89 0.62 12.13 -7.19
N ALA A 90 -0.65 12.02 -7.56
CA ALA A 90 -1.14 10.91 -8.38
C ALA A 90 -0.66 11.05 -9.84
N TYR A 91 -0.79 9.99 -10.65
CA TYR A 91 -0.56 10.11 -12.09
C TYR A 91 -1.67 10.93 -12.75
N HIS A 92 -1.31 11.88 -13.59
CA HIS A 92 -2.26 12.69 -14.37
C HIS A 92 -2.58 12.00 -15.69
N ASN A 93 -3.86 11.67 -15.93
CA ASN A 93 -4.34 10.97 -17.12
C ASN A 93 -3.52 9.70 -17.45
N PRO A 94 -3.37 8.76 -16.49
CA PRO A 94 -2.61 7.55 -16.72
C PRO A 94 -3.23 6.70 -17.83
N LYS A 95 -2.40 5.89 -18.49
CA LYS A 95 -2.91 4.93 -19.47
C LYS A 95 -3.71 3.85 -18.74
N THR A 96 -4.89 3.56 -19.27
CA THR A 96 -5.81 2.54 -18.77
C THR A 96 -6.03 1.42 -19.79
N THR A 97 -6.71 0.35 -19.35
CA THR A 97 -7.28 -0.70 -20.21
C THR A 97 -8.34 -0.11 -21.15
N ASN A 98 -8.71 -0.84 -22.21
CA ASN A 98 -9.65 -0.36 -23.23
C ASN A 98 -11.04 0.01 -22.66
N ASN A 99 -11.43 -0.58 -21.53
CA ASN A 99 -12.68 -0.28 -20.82
C ASN A 99 -12.52 0.81 -19.75
N TYR A 100 -11.33 1.40 -19.60
CA TYR A 100 -10.99 2.47 -18.66
C TYR A 100 -11.18 2.13 -17.17
N GLN A 101 -11.46 0.88 -16.84
CA GLN A 101 -11.68 0.44 -15.47
C GLN A 101 -10.37 0.22 -14.72
N GLN A 102 -9.24 0.08 -15.43
CA GLN A 102 -7.97 -0.29 -14.81
C GLN A 102 -6.81 0.52 -15.36
N LEU A 103 -5.85 0.86 -14.49
CA LEU A 103 -4.51 1.30 -14.89
C LEU A 103 -3.79 0.17 -15.65
N THR A 104 -2.96 0.51 -16.63
CA THR A 104 -2.02 -0.48 -17.18
C THR A 104 -0.93 -0.81 -16.16
N ASP A 105 -0.27 -1.96 -16.31
CA ASP A 105 0.73 -2.48 -15.36
C ASP A 105 1.75 -1.46 -14.88
N LYS A 106 2.31 -0.65 -15.80
CA LYS A 106 3.27 0.41 -15.45
C LYS A 106 2.68 1.39 -14.43
N TYR A 107 1.45 1.87 -14.67
CA TYR A 107 0.80 2.86 -13.82
C TYR A 107 0.24 2.23 -12.53
N ALA A 108 -0.23 0.98 -12.59
CA ALA A 108 -0.69 0.25 -11.41
C ALA A 108 0.48 0.02 -10.43
N VAL A 109 1.60 -0.50 -10.93
CA VAL A 109 2.84 -0.68 -10.14
C VAL A 109 3.35 0.66 -9.60
N GLY A 110 3.39 1.71 -10.44
CA GLY A 110 3.83 3.03 -9.99
C GLY A 110 2.92 3.64 -8.92
N THR A 111 1.62 3.44 -9.03
CA THR A 111 0.62 3.92 -8.07
C THR A 111 0.75 3.19 -6.74
N ARG A 112 0.95 1.87 -6.77
CA ARG A 112 1.26 1.10 -5.57
C ARG A 112 2.49 1.66 -4.85
N LYS A 113 3.61 1.89 -5.55
CA LYS A 113 4.83 2.45 -4.94
C LYS A 113 4.59 3.79 -4.25
N LYS A 114 3.79 4.65 -4.88
CA LYS A 114 3.39 5.94 -4.30
C LYS A 114 2.61 5.74 -3.00
N ILE A 115 1.63 4.82 -2.97
CA ILE A 115 0.84 4.52 -1.77
C ILE A 115 1.71 3.85 -0.69
N GLU A 116 2.59 2.92 -1.05
CA GLU A 116 3.54 2.30 -0.12
C GLU A 116 4.45 3.35 0.53
N ASN A 117 4.90 4.36 -0.24
CA ASN A 117 5.71 5.44 0.32
C ASN A 117 4.90 6.33 1.27
N LEU A 118 3.63 6.62 0.96
CA LEU A 118 2.73 7.33 1.87
C LEU A 118 2.65 6.61 3.23
N PHE A 119 2.42 5.30 3.22
CA PHE A 119 2.32 4.49 4.44
C PHE A 119 3.66 4.44 5.18
N ALA A 120 4.78 4.30 4.45
CA ALA A 120 6.12 4.30 5.03
C ALA A 120 6.45 5.62 5.74
N ILE A 121 6.08 6.75 5.13
CA ILE A 121 6.27 8.09 5.70
C ILE A 121 5.46 8.23 6.98
N ALA A 122 4.19 7.86 6.95
CA ALA A 122 3.32 7.96 8.11
C ALA A 122 3.87 7.13 9.28
N TYR A 123 4.23 5.88 9.00
CA TYR A 123 4.83 4.96 9.97
C TYR A 123 6.12 5.51 10.58
N LYS A 124 7.08 5.94 9.75
CA LYS A 124 8.39 6.46 10.22
C LYS A 124 8.24 7.69 11.11
N ASN A 125 7.15 8.44 10.96
CA ASN A 125 6.85 9.62 11.78
C ASN A 125 5.92 9.33 12.97
N GLY A 126 5.61 8.06 13.23
CA GLY A 126 4.87 7.62 14.42
C GLY A 126 3.36 7.86 14.34
N HIS A 127 2.80 8.08 13.15
CA HIS A 127 1.35 8.16 12.97
C HIS A 127 0.75 6.76 13.05
N ASP A 128 -0.28 6.61 13.87
CA ASP A 128 -1.03 5.36 14.03
C ASP A 128 -2.39 5.39 13.32
N SER A 129 -2.77 6.53 12.73
CA SER A 129 -4.06 6.72 12.06
C SER A 129 -3.89 7.57 10.80
N LEU A 130 -4.65 7.27 9.75
CA LEU A 130 -4.57 7.96 8.46
C LEU A 130 -5.95 8.48 8.03
N VAL A 131 -5.97 9.71 7.49
CA VAL A 131 -7.12 10.23 6.73
C VAL A 131 -6.69 10.41 5.28
N LEU A 132 -7.25 9.59 4.41
CA LEU A 132 -6.91 9.47 2.99
C LEU A 132 -8.06 9.94 2.09
N SER A 133 -7.79 10.05 0.80
CA SER A 133 -8.79 10.44 -0.21
C SER A 133 -8.74 9.48 -1.41
N ALA A 134 -9.67 9.66 -2.34
CA ALA A 134 -9.69 8.97 -3.63
C ALA A 134 -8.55 9.47 -4.54
N LEU A 135 -7.32 9.05 -4.24
CA LEU A 135 -6.07 9.54 -4.83
C LEU A 135 -6.15 9.59 -6.37
N GLY A 136 -6.12 10.80 -6.93
CA GLY A 136 -6.12 11.03 -8.38
C GLY A 136 -7.41 10.66 -9.13
N CYS A 137 -8.49 10.28 -8.44
CA CYS A 137 -9.72 9.78 -9.07
C CYS A 137 -10.65 10.90 -9.60
N GLY A 138 -10.38 12.15 -9.23
CA GLY A 138 -11.07 13.34 -9.74
C GLY A 138 -10.40 13.90 -10.99
N ALA A 139 -9.84 15.10 -10.89
CA ALA A 139 -9.24 15.83 -12.02
C ALA A 139 -8.11 15.09 -12.77
N PHE A 140 -7.51 14.07 -12.16
CA PHE A 140 -6.40 13.30 -12.74
C PHE A 140 -6.85 12.00 -13.42
N HIS A 141 -8.16 11.70 -13.41
CA HIS A 141 -8.79 10.61 -14.15
C HIS A 141 -8.20 9.20 -13.89
N ASN A 142 -7.83 8.91 -12.64
CA ASN A 142 -7.50 7.55 -12.23
C ASN A 142 -8.80 6.74 -11.99
N PRO A 143 -8.85 5.45 -12.32
CA PRO A 143 -10.03 4.62 -12.13
C PRO A 143 -10.27 4.31 -10.63
N PRO A 144 -11.36 4.78 -10.02
CA PRO A 144 -11.54 4.75 -8.56
C PRO A 144 -11.56 3.35 -7.97
N GLU A 145 -12.22 2.39 -8.63
CA GLU A 145 -12.29 1.01 -8.15
C GLU A 145 -10.89 0.34 -8.10
N HIS A 146 -10.09 0.51 -9.15
CA HIS A 146 -8.73 -0.02 -9.17
C HIS A 146 -7.82 0.71 -8.16
N ILE A 147 -7.96 2.02 -7.97
CA ILE A 147 -7.21 2.74 -6.92
C ILE A 147 -7.57 2.24 -5.53
N ALA A 148 -8.86 2.03 -5.23
CA ALA A 148 -9.32 1.47 -3.96
C ALA A 148 -8.75 0.06 -3.71
N LEU A 149 -8.71 -0.79 -4.74
CA LEU A 149 -8.08 -2.11 -4.65
C LEU A 149 -6.57 -2.03 -4.40
N ILE A 150 -5.85 -1.12 -5.06
CA ILE A 150 -4.42 -0.91 -4.78
C ILE A 150 -4.21 -0.46 -3.33
N PHE A 151 -5.05 0.44 -2.81
CA PHE A 151 -5.03 0.80 -1.40
C PHE A 151 -5.26 -0.40 -0.50
N TYR A 152 -6.30 -1.21 -0.75
CA TYR A 152 -6.59 -2.41 0.03
C TYR A 152 -5.38 -3.36 0.12
N ASN A 153 -4.70 -3.59 -1.01
CA ASN A 153 -3.48 -4.41 -1.07
C ASN A 153 -2.33 -3.82 -0.21
N VAL A 154 -2.15 -2.50 -0.22
CA VAL A 154 -1.15 -1.84 0.63
C VAL A 154 -1.58 -1.88 2.10
N ILE A 155 -2.87 -1.78 2.42
CA ILE A 155 -3.38 -1.92 3.79
C ILE A 155 -3.10 -3.32 4.32
N GLU A 156 -3.36 -4.38 3.53
CA GLU A 156 -2.98 -5.76 3.85
C GLU A 156 -1.48 -5.93 4.08
N GLN A 157 -0.66 -5.24 3.28
CA GLN A 157 0.78 -5.20 3.46
C GLN A 157 1.20 -4.49 4.76
N TYR A 158 0.42 -3.52 5.25
CA TYR A 158 0.63 -2.81 6.51
C TYR A 158 -0.39 -3.22 7.59
N ALA A 159 -0.82 -4.49 7.57
CA ALA A 159 -1.72 -5.05 8.57
C ALA A 159 -1.16 -4.88 10.00
N GLY A 160 -1.98 -4.38 10.92
CA GLY A 160 -1.60 -4.16 12.32
C GLY A 160 -0.71 -2.93 12.60
N PHE A 161 -0.40 -2.10 11.60
CA PHE A 161 0.41 -0.88 11.81
C PHE A 161 -0.41 0.36 12.16
N PHE A 162 -1.59 0.49 11.56
CA PHE A 162 -2.50 1.60 11.78
C PHE A 162 -3.71 1.11 12.56
N LYS A 163 -4.10 1.86 13.58
CA LYS A 163 -5.34 1.63 14.33
C LYS A 163 -6.56 1.93 13.47
N GLU A 164 -6.48 2.95 12.63
CA GLU A 164 -7.59 3.41 11.82
C GLU A 164 -7.10 4.05 10.51
N ILE A 165 -7.76 3.70 9.40
CA ILE A 165 -7.54 4.32 8.09
C ILE A 165 -8.91 4.77 7.57
N ILE A 166 -9.12 6.08 7.48
CA ILE A 166 -10.37 6.68 7.05
C ILE A 166 -10.20 7.24 5.64
N PHE A 167 -11.04 6.79 4.70
CA PHE A 167 -11.13 7.40 3.38
C PHE A 167 -12.22 8.49 3.36
N ALA A 168 -11.82 9.75 3.51
CA ALA A 168 -12.70 10.91 3.48
C ALA A 168 -12.94 11.35 2.01
N ILE A 169 -13.97 10.79 1.39
CA ILE A 169 -14.26 10.99 -0.03
C ILE A 169 -15.48 11.87 -0.22
N ILE A 170 -15.30 12.96 -0.96
CA ILE A 170 -16.36 13.88 -1.36
C ILE A 170 -16.50 13.75 -2.88
N ASP A 171 -17.70 13.39 -3.34
CA ASP A 171 -18.05 13.43 -4.75
C ASP A 171 -18.43 14.86 -5.15
N ASP A 172 -17.62 15.46 -6.03
CA ASP A 172 -17.82 16.82 -6.55
C ASP A 172 -18.18 16.81 -8.05
N HIS A 173 -18.16 17.99 -8.67
CA HIS A 173 -18.41 18.16 -10.11
C HIS A 173 -17.41 17.43 -11.04
N ASN A 174 -16.29 16.95 -10.50
CA ASN A 174 -15.33 16.13 -11.25
C ASN A 174 -15.66 14.63 -11.21
N THR A 175 -16.62 14.23 -10.39
CA THR A 175 -17.12 12.85 -10.27
C THR A 175 -18.35 12.61 -11.15
N LYS A 176 -18.79 11.37 -11.32
CA LYS A 176 -20.03 11.02 -12.05
C LYS A 176 -20.02 11.38 -13.54
N LYS A 177 -18.82 11.39 -14.16
CA LYS A 177 -18.63 11.54 -15.61
C LYS A 177 -18.88 10.20 -16.32
N LEU A 178 -18.96 10.20 -17.66
CA LEU A 178 -19.19 9.00 -18.49
C LEU A 178 -18.29 7.81 -18.10
N MET A 179 -17.05 8.07 -17.71
CA MET A 179 -16.05 7.06 -17.35
C MET A 179 -16.05 6.70 -15.85
N ASN A 180 -16.84 7.39 -15.03
CA ASN A 180 -16.93 7.22 -13.58
C ASN A 180 -18.38 7.48 -13.10
N PRO A 181 -19.39 6.71 -13.56
CA PRO A 181 -20.80 7.03 -13.32
C PRO A 181 -21.23 6.88 -11.86
N GLU A 182 -20.56 6.02 -11.09
CA GLU A 182 -20.87 5.78 -9.67
C GLU A 182 -20.23 6.82 -8.73
N GLY A 183 -19.37 7.69 -9.24
CA GLY A 183 -18.55 8.59 -8.42
C GLY A 183 -17.40 7.85 -7.74
N ASN A 184 -16.65 8.56 -6.90
CA ASN A 184 -15.50 8.00 -6.20
C ASN A 184 -15.90 7.29 -4.91
N TYR A 185 -16.96 7.76 -4.24
CA TYR A 185 -17.37 7.22 -2.95
C TYR A 185 -17.80 5.75 -3.03
N ILE A 186 -18.66 5.40 -3.99
CA ILE A 186 -19.25 4.05 -4.08
C ILE A 186 -18.18 2.96 -4.30
N PRO A 187 -17.23 3.08 -5.24
CA PRO A 187 -16.18 2.08 -5.42
C PRO A 187 -15.31 1.89 -4.17
N PHE A 188 -14.88 2.99 -3.54
CA PHE A 188 -14.08 2.90 -2.32
C PHE A 188 -14.87 2.28 -1.17
N LYS A 189 -16.14 2.66 -0.99
CA LYS A 189 -17.02 2.06 0.01
C LYS A 189 -17.11 0.55 -0.17
N ARG A 190 -17.38 0.10 -1.40
CA ARG A 190 -17.54 -1.33 -1.73
C ARG A 190 -16.31 -2.16 -1.34
N ILE A 191 -15.11 -1.58 -1.45
CA ILE A 191 -13.84 -2.31 -1.28
C ILE A 191 -13.25 -2.15 0.13
N LEU A 192 -13.46 -1.00 0.78
CA LEU A 192 -12.70 -0.61 1.99
C LEU A 192 -13.57 -0.38 3.23
N ASP A 193 -14.88 -0.17 3.06
CA ASP A 193 -15.76 0.19 4.20
C ASP A 193 -16.01 -1.02 5.10
N GLY A 194 -15.66 -0.89 6.38
CA GLY A 194 -15.84 -1.95 7.37
C GLY A 194 -14.79 -3.07 7.32
N GLU A 195 -13.79 -2.97 6.45
CA GLU A 195 -12.72 -3.96 6.35
C GLU A 195 -11.78 -3.92 7.58
N ILE A 196 -11.49 -5.10 8.13
CA ILE A 196 -10.53 -5.27 9.23
C ILE A 196 -9.42 -6.19 8.74
N VAL A 197 -8.19 -5.67 8.77
CA VAL A 197 -7.00 -6.39 8.30
C VAL A 197 -6.10 -6.74 9.47
N GLU A 198 -5.94 -8.04 9.70
CA GLU A 198 -5.09 -8.60 10.75
C GLU A 198 -3.72 -9.02 10.23
N PRO A 199 -2.63 -8.86 11.02
CA PRO A 199 -1.31 -9.32 10.60
C PRO A 199 -1.28 -10.84 10.43
N PRO A 200 -0.60 -11.37 9.40
CA PRO A 200 -0.54 -12.80 9.17
C PRO A 200 0.10 -13.54 10.36
N SER A 201 -0.48 -14.68 10.74
CA SER A 201 -0.09 -15.51 11.89
C SER A 201 1.28 -16.19 11.75
N ILE A 202 1.96 -16.04 10.61
CA ILE A 202 3.24 -16.68 10.27
C ILE A 202 4.29 -15.60 9.95
N LEU A 203 4.67 -14.81 10.95
CA LEU A 203 5.78 -13.85 10.84
C LEU A 203 7.04 -14.34 11.55
N LYS A 204 7.31 -15.65 11.47
CA LYS A 204 8.47 -16.30 12.13
C LYS A 204 9.77 -16.23 11.33
N ASN A 205 9.76 -15.75 10.08
CA ASN A 205 10.95 -15.77 9.23
C ASN A 205 11.48 -14.38 8.93
N ARG A 206 12.80 -14.23 9.05
CA ARG A 206 13.61 -13.01 8.82
C ARG A 206 13.67 -12.58 7.34
N MET A 207 12.65 -12.87 6.56
CA MET A 207 12.53 -12.52 5.14
C MET A 207 12.02 -11.08 4.98
N MET A 208 12.37 -10.43 3.86
CA MET A 208 11.90 -9.07 3.55
C MET A 208 10.70 -9.16 2.62
N ILE A 209 9.52 -9.16 3.24
CA ILE A 209 8.24 -9.30 2.57
C ILE A 209 7.41 -8.08 2.95
N GLY A 210 6.91 -7.35 1.96
CA GLY A 210 6.36 -6.02 2.19
C GLY A 210 7.47 -4.98 2.50
N PRO A 211 7.14 -3.79 3.02
CA PRO A 211 8.05 -2.65 3.14
C PRO A 211 8.91 -2.69 4.41
N TYR A 212 8.78 -3.71 5.26
CA TYR A 212 9.41 -3.77 6.56
C TYR A 212 10.17 -5.09 6.81
N LYS A 213 11.11 -5.01 7.75
CA LYS A 213 11.83 -6.12 8.35
C LYS A 213 11.48 -6.20 9.83
N ILE A 214 11.20 -7.40 10.33
CA ILE A 214 11.06 -7.65 11.77
C ILE A 214 12.47 -7.80 12.37
N SER A 215 12.78 -6.97 13.36
CA SER A 215 14.09 -6.88 14.01
C SER A 215 14.20 -7.65 15.32
N ASN A 216 13.07 -7.99 15.95
CA ASN A 216 13.03 -8.81 17.17
C ASN A 216 11.83 -9.77 17.11
N ILE A 217 12.08 -11.07 17.30
CA ILE A 217 11.05 -12.13 17.36
C ILE A 217 11.00 -12.70 18.77
N ASN A 218 11.02 -11.84 19.78
CA ASN A 218 10.91 -12.28 21.16
C ASN A 218 9.47 -12.04 21.62
N ASP A 219 8.76 -13.15 21.82
CA ASP A 219 7.50 -13.27 22.57
C ASP A 219 6.18 -12.85 21.89
N ASN A 220 5.82 -13.40 20.72
CA ASN A 220 4.45 -13.44 20.14
C ASN A 220 3.61 -12.13 20.16
N LYS A 221 4.21 -10.98 20.50
CA LYS A 221 3.61 -9.67 20.70
C LYS A 221 4.54 -8.68 20.03
N LEU A 222 4.45 -8.64 18.70
CA LEU A 222 5.16 -7.65 17.90
C LEU A 222 4.66 -6.25 18.31
N THR A 223 5.59 -5.34 18.53
CA THR A 223 5.31 -3.92 18.73
C THR A 223 5.79 -3.14 17.51
N ILE A 224 5.31 -1.90 17.35
CA ILE A 224 5.76 -0.98 16.29
C ILE A 224 7.30 -0.88 16.25
N LYS A 225 7.98 -0.92 17.40
CA LYS A 225 9.45 -0.81 17.46
C LYS A 225 10.19 -2.00 16.83
N ASP A 226 9.50 -3.11 16.63
CA ASP A 226 10.09 -4.33 16.07
C ASP A 226 10.18 -4.27 14.55
N PHE A 227 9.46 -3.36 13.88
CA PHE A 227 9.45 -3.24 12.43
C PHE A 227 10.41 -2.15 11.92
N LYS A 228 11.23 -2.47 10.91
CA LYS A 228 12.17 -1.54 10.28
C LYS A 228 11.93 -1.48 8.77
N ILE A 229 11.64 -0.29 8.25
CA ILE A 229 11.58 -0.06 6.80
C ILE A 229 13.01 0.09 6.28
N GLY A 230 13.42 -0.80 5.36
CA GLY A 230 14.77 -0.80 4.77
C GLY A 230 14.84 -0.06 3.43
N ASP A 231 16.00 0.53 3.13
CA ASP A 231 16.27 1.20 1.85
C ASP A 231 16.72 0.18 0.79
N ILE A 232 15.79 -0.67 0.32
CA ILE A 232 16.10 -1.78 -0.59
C ILE A 232 15.39 -1.58 -1.94
N PRO A 233 16.09 -1.73 -3.08
CA PRO A 233 15.46 -1.59 -4.39
C PRO A 233 14.39 -2.66 -4.61
N LEU A 234 13.33 -2.35 -5.35
CA LEU A 234 12.30 -3.33 -5.68
C LEU A 234 12.84 -4.45 -6.58
N CYS A 235 12.36 -5.66 -6.36
CA CYS A 235 12.63 -6.78 -7.25
C CYS A 235 12.08 -6.47 -8.65
N PRO A 236 12.87 -6.62 -9.73
CA PRO A 236 12.41 -6.43 -11.11
C PRO A 236 11.22 -7.32 -11.48
N ASN A 237 11.08 -8.48 -10.84
CA ASN A 237 10.04 -9.46 -11.10
C ASN A 237 8.83 -9.32 -10.16
N ALA A 238 8.91 -8.45 -9.12
CA ALA A 238 7.83 -8.16 -8.18
C ALA A 238 7.05 -9.41 -7.71
N ALA A 239 5.73 -9.44 -7.90
CA ALA A 239 4.86 -10.55 -7.49
C ALA A 239 5.14 -11.86 -8.23
N LYS A 240 5.83 -11.80 -9.39
CA LYS A 240 6.22 -12.95 -10.22
C LYS A 240 7.65 -13.40 -9.93
N CYS A 241 8.27 -12.93 -8.85
CA CYS A 241 9.64 -13.31 -8.53
C CYS A 241 9.72 -14.76 -8.05
N GLU A 242 10.33 -15.63 -8.86
CA GLU A 242 10.63 -17.01 -8.50
C GLU A 242 11.77 -17.13 -7.45
N HIS A 243 12.49 -16.04 -7.20
CA HIS A 243 13.62 -15.99 -6.25
C HIS A 243 13.28 -15.28 -4.94
N ILE A 244 12.01 -15.04 -4.62
CA ILE A 244 11.62 -14.40 -3.36
C ILE A 244 12.12 -15.17 -2.12
N MET A 245 12.31 -16.48 -2.27
CA MET A 245 12.77 -17.38 -1.22
C MET A 245 14.30 -17.49 -1.14
N ASP A 246 15.03 -17.03 -2.16
CA ASP A 246 16.50 -16.97 -2.13
C ASP A 246 16.93 -15.87 -1.14
N TYR A 247 17.50 -16.27 -0.01
CA TYR A 247 17.94 -15.37 1.06
C TYR A 247 18.94 -14.29 0.61
N LYS A 248 19.79 -14.57 -0.39
CA LYS A 248 20.72 -13.56 -0.92
C LYS A 248 19.96 -12.53 -1.75
N HIS A 249 19.00 -12.98 -2.56
CA HIS A 249 18.14 -12.13 -3.39
C HIS A 249 17.17 -11.28 -2.54
N SER A 250 16.42 -11.93 -1.66
CA SER A 250 15.39 -11.33 -0.81
C SER A 250 15.96 -10.37 0.25
N ARG A 251 17.29 -10.29 0.40
CA ARG A 251 17.96 -9.32 1.26
C ARG A 251 18.42 -8.05 0.55
N VAL A 252 18.44 -8.08 -0.78
CA VAL A 252 18.89 -6.94 -1.60
C VAL A 252 17.79 -6.45 -2.53
N PHE A 253 16.65 -7.15 -2.59
CA PHE A 253 15.45 -6.70 -3.28
C PHE A 253 14.21 -6.73 -2.37
N LEU A 254 13.33 -5.75 -2.53
CA LEU A 254 12.03 -5.65 -1.89
C LEU A 254 10.99 -6.38 -2.75
N HIS A 255 10.19 -7.24 -2.13
CA HIS A 255 9.12 -7.99 -2.78
C HIS A 255 7.75 -7.57 -2.25
N PRO A 256 6.69 -7.66 -3.07
CA PRO A 256 5.34 -7.57 -2.56
C PRO A 256 5.09 -8.59 -1.44
N SER A 257 4.10 -8.32 -0.60
CA SER A 257 3.76 -9.24 0.48
C SER A 257 3.37 -10.63 -0.04
N ILE A 258 3.64 -11.66 0.76
CA ILE A 258 3.03 -12.98 0.53
C ILE A 258 1.53 -12.84 0.76
N CYS A 259 0.73 -13.48 -0.08
CA CYS A 259 -0.71 -13.56 0.07
C CYS A 259 -1.07 -13.98 1.51
N PRO A 260 -1.91 -13.21 2.24
CA PRO A 260 -2.28 -13.55 3.62
C PRO A 260 -3.04 -14.88 3.72
N TYR A 261 -3.78 -15.23 2.66
CA TYR A 261 -4.46 -16.51 2.52
C TYR A 261 -3.52 -17.66 2.13
N GLY A 262 -2.26 -17.38 1.77
CA GLY A 262 -1.29 -18.40 1.37
C GLY A 262 -1.89 -19.37 0.33
N THR A 263 -1.97 -20.64 0.71
CA THR A 263 -2.51 -21.71 -0.14
C THR A 263 -4.00 -21.95 -0.01
N SER A 264 -4.65 -21.40 1.01
CA SER A 264 -6.12 -21.31 1.06
C SER A 264 -6.65 -20.17 0.18
N CYS A 265 -5.74 -19.39 -0.45
CA CYS A 265 -6.12 -18.46 -1.48
C CYS A 265 -6.77 -19.20 -2.66
N LYS A 266 -7.94 -18.74 -3.08
CA LYS A 266 -8.65 -19.27 -4.26
C LYS A 266 -7.84 -19.16 -5.56
N HIS A 267 -6.77 -18.37 -5.56
CA HIS A 267 -5.90 -18.08 -6.70
C HIS A 267 -4.51 -18.71 -6.58
N ASN A 268 -4.29 -19.68 -5.69
CA ASN A 268 -2.99 -20.31 -5.44
C ASN A 268 -2.44 -21.20 -6.58
N THR A 269 -3.01 -21.14 -7.78
CA THR A 269 -2.42 -21.77 -8.96
C THR A 269 -1.52 -20.72 -9.63
N ASN A 270 -0.23 -21.00 -9.77
CA ASN A 270 0.75 -20.16 -10.50
C ASN A 270 0.39 -19.91 -12.00
N GLU A 271 -0.79 -20.34 -12.43
CA GLU A 271 -1.33 -20.13 -13.76
C GLU A 271 -2.35 -18.99 -13.71
N ILE A 272 -1.97 -17.83 -14.27
CA ILE A 272 -2.95 -16.93 -14.88
C ILE A 272 -3.50 -17.72 -16.08
N LYS A 273 -4.50 -18.58 -15.88
CA LYS A 273 -5.15 -19.24 -17.01
C LYS A 273 -5.81 -18.13 -17.83
N PRO A 274 -5.49 -17.98 -19.12
CA PRO A 274 -6.08 -16.94 -19.98
C PRO A 274 -7.62 -17.01 -20.01
N ASP A 275 -8.18 -18.18 -19.65
CA ASP A 275 -9.60 -18.51 -19.73
C ASP A 275 -10.27 -18.73 -18.36
N ILE A 276 -9.57 -18.56 -17.22
CA ILE A 276 -10.29 -18.37 -15.96
C ILE A 276 -10.82 -16.95 -16.04
N GLU A 277 -12.14 -16.81 -16.24
CA GLU A 277 -12.83 -15.56 -16.00
C GLU A 277 -12.40 -15.07 -14.61
N VAL A 278 -11.52 -14.06 -14.59
CA VAL A 278 -11.12 -13.37 -13.37
C VAL A 278 -12.37 -12.63 -12.92
N ASN A 279 -13.21 -13.35 -12.19
CA ASN A 279 -14.62 -13.04 -12.05
C ASN A 279 -14.88 -11.76 -11.26
N ASN A 280 -13.84 -11.09 -10.75
CA ASN A 280 -13.88 -9.73 -10.21
C ASN A 280 -12.51 -9.03 -10.35
N LEU A 281 -12.53 -7.70 -10.55
CA LEU A 281 -11.32 -6.85 -10.63
C LEU A 281 -10.37 -7.02 -9.42
N SER A 282 -10.93 -7.29 -8.24
CA SER A 282 -10.18 -7.57 -7.02
C SER A 282 -9.19 -8.73 -7.17
N ASP A 283 -9.59 -9.79 -7.86
CA ASP A 283 -8.79 -11.01 -8.01
C ASP A 283 -7.59 -10.79 -8.94
N TYR A 284 -7.77 -10.01 -10.01
CA TYR A 284 -6.68 -9.63 -10.92
C TYR A 284 -5.62 -8.81 -10.19
N VAL A 285 -6.07 -7.79 -9.47
CA VAL A 285 -5.21 -6.88 -8.71
C VAL A 285 -4.46 -7.66 -7.63
N HIS A 286 -5.15 -8.55 -6.89
CA HIS A 286 -4.55 -9.46 -5.92
C HIS A 286 -3.42 -10.29 -6.52
N LEU A 287 -3.67 -10.97 -7.65
CA LEU A 287 -2.68 -11.79 -8.35
C LEU A 287 -1.48 -11.00 -8.89
N GLN A 288 -1.66 -9.71 -9.19
CA GLN A 288 -0.58 -8.84 -9.65
C GLN A 288 0.31 -8.34 -8.50
N PHE A 289 -0.19 -8.39 -7.26
CA PHE A 289 0.35 -7.65 -6.14
C PHE A 289 0.68 -8.50 -4.90
N PHE A 290 0.27 -9.76 -4.86
CA PHE A 290 0.70 -10.69 -3.83
C PHE A 290 1.50 -11.85 -4.42
N VAL A 291 2.41 -12.36 -3.61
CA VAL A 291 3.16 -13.57 -3.93
C VAL A 291 2.47 -14.76 -3.29
N HIS A 292 2.14 -15.76 -4.10
CA HIS A 292 1.57 -17.02 -3.61
C HIS A 292 2.68 -18.05 -3.38
N ARG A 293 2.49 -18.94 -2.40
CA ARG A 293 3.48 -20.00 -2.13
C ARG A 293 3.19 -21.19 -3.02
N SER A 294 4.22 -21.69 -3.69
CA SER A 294 4.12 -22.93 -4.42
C SER A 294 3.83 -24.09 -3.47
N GLU A 295 2.91 -24.97 -3.86
CA GLU A 295 2.68 -26.23 -3.14
C GLU A 295 3.90 -27.14 -3.28
N CYS A 296 4.32 -27.78 -2.18
CA CYS A 296 5.37 -28.79 -2.24
C CYS A 296 4.91 -29.95 -3.11
N LYS A 297 5.73 -30.36 -4.08
CA LYS A 297 5.48 -31.57 -4.89
C LYS A 297 5.31 -32.86 -4.07
N HIS A 298 5.78 -32.88 -2.82
CA HIS A 298 5.67 -34.02 -1.91
C HIS A 298 4.56 -33.85 -0.85
N GLY A 299 3.83 -32.72 -0.87
CA GLY A 299 2.74 -32.42 0.07
C GLY A 299 3.10 -32.69 1.52
N GLY A 300 2.16 -33.23 2.30
CA GLY A 300 2.37 -33.66 3.69
C GLY A 300 3.36 -34.81 3.88
N LYS A 301 3.79 -35.51 2.81
CA LYS A 301 4.81 -36.56 2.86
C LYS A 301 6.24 -36.02 2.68
N CYS A 302 6.42 -34.70 2.60
CA CYS A 302 7.74 -34.12 2.36
C CYS A 302 8.73 -34.44 3.49
N GLU A 303 9.78 -35.19 3.16
CA GLU A 303 10.86 -35.51 4.11
C GLU A 303 11.61 -34.28 4.62
N LEU A 304 11.74 -33.24 3.79
CA LEU A 304 12.41 -32.00 4.17
C LEU A 304 11.55 -31.22 5.18
N ALA A 305 10.23 -31.23 5.01
CA ALA A 305 9.31 -30.69 6.01
C ALA A 305 9.38 -31.49 7.33
N ASN A 306 9.38 -32.83 7.24
CA ASN A 306 9.47 -33.71 8.41
C ASN A 306 10.80 -33.56 9.18
N LYS A 307 11.88 -33.16 8.50
CA LYS A 307 13.18 -32.86 9.11
C LYS A 307 13.28 -31.43 9.65
N ASN A 308 12.19 -30.66 9.65
CA ASN A 308 12.15 -29.24 10.00
C ASN A 308 13.19 -28.41 9.22
N ASP A 309 13.38 -28.71 7.93
CA ASP A 309 14.25 -27.92 7.06
C ASP A 309 13.64 -26.53 6.89
N GLN A 310 14.22 -25.55 7.57
CA GLN A 310 13.67 -24.20 7.63
C GLN A 310 13.75 -23.48 6.27
N GLU A 311 14.69 -23.83 5.41
CA GLU A 311 14.77 -23.25 4.06
C GLU A 311 13.61 -23.76 3.21
N HIS A 312 13.37 -25.07 3.23
CA HIS A 312 12.28 -25.71 2.50
C HIS A 312 10.88 -25.32 3.01
N LEU A 313 10.68 -25.25 4.33
CA LEU A 313 9.41 -24.88 4.96
C LEU A 313 9.01 -23.42 4.71
N ASN A 314 9.98 -22.57 4.38
CA ASN A 314 9.69 -21.20 4.02
C ASN A 314 9.20 -21.10 2.57
N GLU A 315 9.74 -21.93 1.67
CA GLU A 315 9.51 -21.85 0.22
C GLU A 315 8.25 -22.59 -0.23
N TYR A 316 7.95 -23.71 0.41
CA TYR A 316 6.84 -24.57 0.00
C TYR A 316 5.79 -24.71 1.10
N TYR A 317 4.54 -24.84 0.67
CA TYR A 317 3.44 -25.24 1.53
C TYR A 317 3.25 -26.77 1.49
N HIS A 318 2.97 -27.37 2.65
CA HIS A 318 2.78 -28.81 2.83
C HIS A 318 1.38 -29.08 3.40
N PRO A 319 0.35 -29.32 2.55
CA PRO A 319 -0.96 -29.70 3.05
C PRO A 319 -0.90 -31.09 3.70
N GLU A 320 -1.51 -31.25 4.87
CA GLU A 320 -1.62 -32.56 5.57
C GLU A 320 -2.47 -33.58 4.79
N PHE A 321 -3.28 -33.13 3.83
CA PHE A 321 -4.22 -33.94 3.05
C PHE A 321 -4.11 -33.62 1.55
N CYS A 322 -4.58 -34.54 0.68
CA CYS A 322 -4.65 -34.29 -0.76
C CYS A 322 -5.42 -32.99 -1.06
N SER A 323 -4.91 -32.14 -1.94
CA SER A 323 -5.52 -30.86 -2.32
C SER A 323 -6.92 -31.01 -2.94
N ALA A 324 -7.24 -32.18 -3.50
CA ALA A 324 -8.58 -32.55 -3.98
C ALA A 324 -9.52 -33.10 -2.88
N GLY A 325 -9.03 -33.30 -1.66
CA GLY A 325 -9.78 -33.88 -0.54
C GLY A 325 -10.40 -35.24 -0.87
N GLY A 326 -11.67 -35.44 -0.50
CA GLY A 326 -12.43 -36.66 -0.79
C GLY A 326 -12.88 -36.82 -2.25
N HIS A 327 -12.57 -35.85 -3.12
CA HIS A 327 -12.89 -35.87 -4.56
C HIS A 327 -11.68 -36.25 -5.43
N CYS A 328 -10.59 -36.74 -4.82
CA CYS A 328 -9.43 -37.16 -5.58
C CYS A 328 -9.75 -38.38 -6.46
N SER A 329 -9.48 -38.26 -7.76
CA SER A 329 -9.62 -39.34 -8.76
C SER A 329 -8.30 -40.07 -9.03
N ILE A 330 -7.19 -39.63 -8.43
CA ILE A 330 -5.88 -40.28 -8.55
C ILE A 330 -5.84 -41.44 -7.57
N THR A 331 -5.68 -42.65 -8.10
CA THR A 331 -5.73 -43.91 -7.35
C THR A 331 -4.41 -44.68 -7.39
N GLU A 332 -3.34 -44.04 -7.86
CA GLU A 332 -2.00 -44.64 -7.87
C GLU A 332 -1.45 -44.77 -6.45
N ASP A 333 -0.76 -45.88 -6.15
CA ASP A 333 -0.14 -46.13 -4.83
C ASP A 333 0.88 -45.04 -4.41
N SER A 334 1.37 -44.26 -5.37
CA SER A 334 2.30 -43.15 -5.18
C SER A 334 1.64 -41.88 -4.62
N HIS A 335 0.32 -41.74 -4.78
CA HIS A 335 -0.50 -40.60 -4.34
C HIS A 335 -0.95 -40.81 -2.87
#